data_AF-A0A536RCM0-F1
#
_entry.id   AF-A0A536RCM0-F1
#
_cell.length_a   1.000
_cell.length_b   1.000
_cell.length_c   1.000
_cell.angle_alpha   90.00
_cell.angle_beta   90.00
_cell.angle_gamma   90.00
#
_symmetry.space_group_name_H-M   'P 1'
#
loop_
_entity.id
_entity.type
_entity.pdbx_description
1 polymer ?
#
loop_
_entity_poly.entity_id
_entity_poly.type
_entity_poly.pdbx_seq_one_letter_code
_entity_poly.pdbx_strand_id
1 'polypeptide(L)'
;SSRVAETWRSRRWDSFCLVTPNWSVRLPGAEYAGSDPDGFMPLAELIDYFQHWADSFDAPVQANSNVSSLEKNDGDFVLELADKKLRAHTVVVATGAYQRAHRPAGAEQLPPTLFQLLAEEYSNPTTLPPGAVLIVGSAQTGCQLAEELHEAGRKVFIACGRCPWGPRRIGGRDIVWWAAQSGFLDRTPATLPGPAARLVGNIVTTGHGGGHDLHLRTLEQMGVELLGRFRGAEANKIGFADDLAASADFGDARLGDLWKYIEAHCAASGLALPDFELPQPLRIATRIELDVAKEGIGTVIWTSGYRPDYGWMKLPVFDEMGFPVQRDGASEIPGLYFAGVHWMRKLKSSILYGVGEDAELLAQHIVANRS
;
A
#
# COMPACT_ATOMS: atom_id res chain seq x y z
N SER A 1 -16.05 16.61 1.72
CA SER A 1 -16.00 16.95 3.15
C SER A 1 -15.17 15.88 3.82
N SER A 2 -14.05 16.20 4.47
CA SER A 2 -13.28 15.19 5.20
C SER A 2 -13.96 14.81 6.52
N ARG A 3 -13.82 13.55 6.92
CA ARG A 3 -14.35 12.97 8.17
C ARG A 3 -13.45 11.80 8.62
N VAL A 4 -13.73 11.22 9.78
CA VAL A 4 -13.01 10.03 10.26
C VAL A 4 -13.07 8.94 9.18
N ALA A 5 -11.92 8.32 8.93
CA ALA A 5 -11.70 7.32 7.88
C ALA A 5 -11.94 7.79 6.43
N GLU A 6 -11.82 9.09 6.12
CA GLU A 6 -12.18 9.64 4.81
C GLU A 6 -11.55 8.92 3.61
N THR A 7 -10.25 8.59 3.65
CA THR A 7 -9.58 7.85 2.57
C THR A 7 -10.21 6.48 2.34
N TRP A 8 -10.63 5.79 3.40
CA TRP A 8 -11.33 4.51 3.27
C TRP A 8 -12.73 4.71 2.70
N ARG A 9 -13.44 5.74 3.15
CA ARG A 9 -14.82 6.04 2.71
C ARG A 9 -14.94 6.50 1.25
N SER A 10 -13.92 7.16 0.72
CA SER A 10 -14.01 7.88 -0.56
C SER A 10 -13.03 7.40 -1.63
N ARG A 11 -12.01 6.61 -1.26
CA ARG A 11 -10.91 6.22 -2.15
C ARG A 11 -10.66 4.70 -2.17
N ARG A 12 -11.67 3.92 -1.83
CA ARG A 12 -11.67 2.45 -1.91
C ARG A 12 -12.90 1.99 -2.68
N TRP A 13 -12.73 0.88 -3.38
CA TRP A 13 -13.78 0.25 -4.17
C TRP A 13 -14.70 -0.58 -3.29
N ASP A 14 -15.89 -0.88 -3.79
CA ASP A 14 -16.99 -1.41 -2.98
C ASP A 14 -16.68 -2.77 -2.35
N SER A 15 -15.95 -3.64 -3.07
CA SER A 15 -15.56 -4.97 -2.60
C SER A 15 -14.31 -4.99 -1.72
N PHE A 16 -13.71 -3.83 -1.45
CA PHE A 16 -12.46 -3.75 -0.70
C PHE A 16 -12.57 -4.46 0.65
N CYS A 17 -11.55 -5.22 0.99
CA CYS A 17 -11.35 -5.80 2.31
C CYS A 17 -9.87 -5.74 2.68
N LEU A 18 -9.57 -5.90 3.97
CA LEU A 18 -8.18 -5.98 4.41
C LEU A 18 -7.47 -7.18 3.79
N VAL A 19 -6.22 -6.99 3.40
CA VAL A 19 -5.34 -8.08 2.92
C VAL A 19 -4.62 -8.80 4.08
N THR A 20 -4.65 -8.20 5.27
CA THR A 20 -4.08 -8.74 6.51
C THR A 20 -5.20 -9.23 7.42
N PRO A 21 -4.98 -10.32 8.18
CA PRO A 21 -6.00 -10.83 9.11
C PRO A 21 -6.43 -9.79 10.15
N ASN A 22 -7.64 -9.90 10.66
CA ASN A 22 -8.22 -8.96 11.62
C ASN A 22 -7.41 -8.78 12.90
N TRP A 23 -6.78 -9.85 13.42
CA TRP A 23 -5.89 -9.76 14.59
C TRP A 23 -4.73 -8.78 14.40
N SER A 24 -4.38 -8.45 13.15
CA SER A 24 -3.30 -7.50 12.85
C SER A 24 -3.71 -6.05 13.09
N VAL A 25 -4.99 -5.74 13.32
CA VAL A 25 -5.44 -4.38 13.64
C VAL A 25 -5.17 -4.11 15.13
N ARG A 26 -4.17 -3.25 15.39
CA ARG A 26 -3.68 -2.95 16.75
C ARG A 26 -3.52 -1.45 16.98
N LEU A 27 -4.63 -0.71 16.85
CA LEU A 27 -4.60 0.71 17.24
C LEU A 27 -4.50 0.83 18.77
N PRO A 28 -3.88 1.90 19.30
CA PRO A 28 -3.74 2.08 20.75
C PRO A 28 -5.11 2.00 21.45
N GLY A 29 -5.25 1.06 22.39
CA GLY A 29 -6.48 0.84 23.15
C GLY A 29 -7.64 0.19 22.38
N ALA A 30 -7.44 -0.18 21.10
CA ALA A 30 -8.45 -0.82 20.27
C ALA A 30 -7.82 -1.94 19.45
N GLU A 31 -7.29 -2.96 20.11
CA GLU A 31 -6.97 -4.19 19.40
C GLU A 31 -8.25 -4.84 18.88
N TYR A 32 -8.18 -5.54 17.75
CA TYR A 32 -9.33 -6.27 17.22
C TYR A 32 -9.87 -7.26 18.25
N ALA A 33 -11.15 -7.08 18.62
CA ALA A 33 -11.85 -7.89 19.62
C ALA A 33 -13.08 -8.63 19.03
N GLY A 34 -13.19 -8.69 17.70
CA GLY A 34 -14.26 -9.41 17.02
C GLY A 34 -14.09 -10.93 17.06
N SER A 35 -15.12 -11.66 16.62
CA SER A 35 -15.17 -13.13 16.72
C SER A 35 -14.34 -13.87 15.67
N ASP A 36 -13.91 -13.19 14.61
CA ASP A 36 -13.13 -13.78 13.52
C ASP A 36 -11.75 -13.10 13.39
N PRO A 37 -10.76 -13.49 14.22
CA PRO A 37 -9.42 -12.88 14.18
C PRO A 37 -8.63 -13.23 12.92
N ASP A 38 -8.90 -14.38 12.30
CA ASP A 38 -8.20 -14.85 11.09
C ASP A 38 -8.92 -14.44 9.79
N GLY A 39 -10.10 -13.85 9.90
CA GLY A 39 -10.84 -13.25 8.78
C GLY A 39 -10.27 -11.91 8.31
N PHE A 40 -10.97 -11.32 7.35
CA PHE A 40 -10.54 -10.10 6.64
C PHE A 40 -11.67 -9.08 6.60
N MET A 41 -11.53 -8.03 7.40
CA MET A 41 -12.55 -7.00 7.57
C MET A 41 -12.92 -6.35 6.23
N PRO A 42 -14.20 -6.42 5.81
CA PRO A 42 -14.71 -5.67 4.67
C PRO A 42 -14.63 -4.17 4.92
N LEU A 43 -14.70 -3.38 3.84
CA LEU A 43 -14.58 -1.93 3.90
C LEU A 43 -15.53 -1.27 4.91
N ALA A 44 -16.80 -1.71 4.94
CA ALA A 44 -17.82 -1.16 5.85
C ALA A 44 -17.43 -1.38 7.33
N GLU A 45 -17.04 -2.61 7.69
CA GLU A 45 -16.60 -2.93 9.05
C GLU A 45 -15.33 -2.16 9.43
N LEU A 46 -14.39 -1.95 8.49
CA LEU A 46 -13.18 -1.17 8.73
C LEU A 46 -13.46 0.30 9.01
N ILE A 47 -14.39 0.86 8.24
CA ILE A 47 -14.86 2.23 8.43
C ILE A 47 -15.52 2.37 9.81
N ASP A 48 -16.38 1.42 10.19
CA ASP A 48 -17.05 1.42 11.48
C ASP A 48 -16.03 1.24 12.62
N TYR A 49 -15.05 0.36 12.47
CA TYR A 49 -13.97 0.19 13.44
C TYR A 49 -13.21 1.51 13.69
N PHE A 50 -12.84 2.25 12.64
CA PHE A 50 -12.21 3.57 12.82
C PHE A 50 -13.12 4.59 13.49
N GLN A 51 -14.42 4.56 13.18
CA GLN A 51 -15.39 5.44 13.80
C GLN A 51 -15.50 5.15 15.31
N HIS A 52 -15.68 3.88 15.68
CA HIS A 52 -15.73 3.47 17.09
C HIS A 52 -14.45 3.81 17.86
N TRP A 53 -13.28 3.61 17.24
CA TRP A 53 -12.01 4.00 17.86
C TRP A 53 -11.91 5.52 18.06
N ALA A 54 -12.30 6.31 17.07
CA ALA A 54 -12.31 7.77 17.20
C ALA A 54 -13.31 8.25 18.28
N ASP A 55 -14.45 7.57 18.42
CA ASP A 55 -15.48 7.90 19.41
C ASP A 55 -15.15 7.38 20.82
N SER A 56 -14.17 6.48 20.97
CA SER A 56 -13.81 5.91 22.27
C SER A 56 -12.99 6.87 23.15
N PHE A 57 -12.58 8.02 22.63
CA PHE A 57 -11.91 9.10 23.36
C PHE A 57 -12.27 10.46 22.77
N ASP A 58 -12.28 11.51 23.59
CA ASP A 58 -12.66 12.86 23.18
C ASP A 58 -11.49 13.62 22.53
N ALA A 59 -10.98 13.11 21.41
CA ALA A 59 -9.97 13.83 20.64
C ALA A 59 -10.59 15.01 19.89
N PRO A 60 -10.01 16.23 19.97
CA PRO A 60 -10.57 17.43 19.37
C PRO A 60 -10.32 17.50 17.85
N VAL A 61 -10.85 16.52 17.10
CA VAL A 61 -10.65 16.39 15.65
C VAL A 61 -11.43 17.49 14.92
N GLN A 62 -10.71 18.38 14.22
CA GLN A 62 -11.31 19.37 13.34
C GLN A 62 -11.33 18.87 11.88
N ALA A 63 -12.45 18.31 11.48
CA ALA A 63 -12.71 17.94 10.08
C ALA A 63 -12.66 19.16 9.13
N ASN A 64 -12.52 18.91 7.83
CA ASN A 64 -12.45 19.93 6.77
C ASN A 64 -11.33 20.97 6.95
N SER A 65 -10.27 20.63 7.70
CA SER A 65 -9.15 21.52 8.00
C SER A 65 -7.94 21.23 7.10
N ASN A 66 -8.07 21.44 5.79
CA ASN A 66 -6.95 21.20 4.87
C ASN A 66 -5.82 22.22 5.11
N VAL A 67 -4.65 21.73 5.49
CA VAL A 67 -3.45 22.56 5.69
C VAL A 67 -2.74 22.74 4.36
N SER A 68 -2.63 23.98 3.89
CA SER A 68 -1.98 24.33 2.61
C SER A 68 -0.52 24.75 2.74
N SER A 69 -0.11 25.20 3.94
CA SER A 69 1.29 25.51 4.24
C SER A 69 1.64 25.17 5.68
N LEU A 70 2.88 24.74 5.91
CA LEU A 70 3.51 24.65 7.22
C LEU A 70 4.91 25.26 7.17
N GLU A 71 5.10 26.28 7.99
CA GLU A 71 6.35 27.03 8.13
C GLU A 71 6.78 27.09 9.60
N LYS A 72 8.04 27.41 9.85
CA LYS A 72 8.54 27.71 11.20
C LYS A 72 8.96 29.18 11.26
N ASN A 73 8.25 29.98 12.07
CA ASN A 73 8.42 31.43 12.20
C ASN A 73 8.55 31.81 13.68
N ASP A 74 9.57 32.58 14.04
CA ASP A 74 9.84 33.05 15.41
C ASP A 74 9.81 31.94 16.48
N GLY A 75 10.31 30.75 16.13
CA GLY A 75 10.35 29.58 17.02
C GLY A 75 9.11 28.69 16.98
N ASP A 76 7.97 29.17 16.48
CA ASP A 76 6.72 28.43 16.39
C ASP A 76 6.47 27.86 14.99
N PHE A 77 5.69 26.79 14.92
CA PHE A 77 5.09 26.33 13.68
C PHE A 77 3.84 27.14 13.35
N VAL A 78 3.72 27.56 12.10
CA VAL A 78 2.54 28.26 11.57
C VAL A 78 1.91 27.39 10.49
N LEU A 79 0.67 26.96 10.72
CA LEU A 79 -0.14 26.21 9.78
C LEU A 79 -1.10 27.17 9.09
N GLU A 80 -1.15 27.10 7.76
CA GLU A 80 -2.12 27.86 6.96
C GLU A 80 -3.26 26.95 6.51
N LEU A 81 -4.49 27.38 6.78
CA LEU A 81 -5.72 26.77 6.34
C LEU A 81 -6.50 27.79 5.51
N ALA A 82 -7.56 27.34 4.82
CA ALA A 82 -8.34 28.19 3.94
C ALA A 82 -8.96 29.43 4.64
N ASP A 83 -9.32 29.30 5.91
CA ASP A 83 -10.05 30.29 6.70
C ASP A 83 -9.25 30.91 7.85
N LYS A 84 -8.14 30.29 8.26
CA LYS A 84 -7.38 30.70 9.45
C LYS A 84 -5.92 30.25 9.41
N LYS A 85 -5.13 30.82 10.32
CA LYS A 85 -3.79 30.34 10.67
C LYS A 85 -3.79 29.79 12.09
N LEU A 86 -3.08 28.69 12.30
CA LEU A 86 -2.85 28.10 13.61
C LEU A 86 -1.37 28.19 13.97
N ARG A 87 -1.07 28.46 15.24
CA ARG A 87 0.29 28.41 15.78
C ARG A 87 0.42 27.21 16.71
N ALA A 88 1.57 26.54 16.66
CA ALA A 88 1.86 25.42 17.54
C ALA A 88 3.35 25.36 17.89
N HIS A 89 3.67 25.00 19.13
CA HIS A 89 5.06 24.69 19.53
C HIS A 89 5.50 23.30 19.06
N THR A 90 4.54 22.40 18.81
CA THR A 90 4.78 21.02 18.39
C THR A 90 3.79 20.62 17.31
N VAL A 91 4.28 19.99 16.24
CA VAL A 91 3.49 19.48 15.12
C VAL A 91 3.84 18.02 14.88
N VAL A 92 2.82 17.18 14.79
CA VAL A 92 2.94 15.78 14.34
C VAL A 92 2.28 15.68 12.98
N VAL A 93 3.05 15.35 11.95
CA VAL A 93 2.56 15.16 10.58
C VAL A 93 2.19 13.70 10.39
N ALA A 94 0.88 13.42 10.42
CA ALA A 94 0.31 12.08 10.30
C ALA A 94 -0.53 11.90 9.02
N THR A 95 -0.10 12.52 7.91
CA THR A 95 -0.82 12.51 6.63
C THR A 95 -0.52 11.26 5.78
N GLY A 96 0.25 10.32 6.31
CA GLY A 96 0.77 9.15 5.58
C GLY A 96 1.74 9.53 4.46
N ALA A 97 2.24 8.51 3.74
CA ALA A 97 3.18 8.68 2.62
C ALA A 97 2.55 8.41 1.24
N TYR A 98 1.25 8.15 1.20
CA TYR A 98 0.47 7.86 -0.01
C TYR A 98 -0.37 9.07 -0.45
N GLN A 99 0.30 10.21 -0.67
CA GLN A 99 -0.39 11.48 -0.92
C GLN A 99 -0.64 11.72 -2.41
N ARG A 100 0.34 11.40 -3.27
CA ARG A 100 0.24 11.60 -4.71
C ARG A 100 0.31 10.28 -5.46
N ALA A 101 -0.76 9.90 -6.14
CA ALA A 101 -0.75 8.74 -7.02
C ALA A 101 0.32 8.91 -8.11
N HIS A 102 1.05 7.84 -8.40
CA HIS A 102 2.14 7.85 -9.37
C HIS A 102 1.69 7.24 -10.69
N ARG A 103 1.78 8.01 -11.77
CA ARG A 103 1.68 7.50 -13.15
C ARG A 103 3.08 7.26 -13.72
N PRO A 104 3.35 6.11 -14.35
CA PRO A 104 4.65 5.81 -14.92
C PRO A 104 4.94 6.71 -16.14
N ALA A 105 6.21 6.82 -16.49
CA ALA A 105 6.60 7.49 -17.73
C ALA A 105 5.88 6.86 -18.94
N GLY A 106 5.44 7.71 -19.87
CA GLY A 106 4.66 7.30 -21.03
C GLY A 106 3.14 7.23 -20.80
N ALA A 107 2.63 7.46 -19.58
CA ALA A 107 1.20 7.48 -19.31
C ALA A 107 0.43 8.51 -20.18
N GLU A 108 1.02 9.70 -20.34
CA GLU A 108 0.46 10.79 -21.16
C GLU A 108 0.46 10.49 -22.67
N GLN A 109 1.08 9.38 -23.10
CA GLN A 109 1.12 8.96 -24.51
C GLN A 109 -0.05 8.06 -24.90
N LEU A 110 -0.83 7.58 -23.93
CA LEU A 110 -2.02 6.78 -24.22
C LEU A 110 -3.03 7.59 -25.04
N PRO A 111 -3.78 6.94 -25.96
CA PRO A 111 -4.85 7.60 -26.69
C PRO A 111 -5.80 8.37 -25.76
N PRO A 112 -6.14 9.63 -26.06
CA PRO A 112 -7.06 10.42 -25.23
C PRO A 112 -8.49 9.87 -25.24
N THR A 113 -8.80 8.94 -26.15
CA THR A 113 -10.08 8.22 -26.22
C THR A 113 -10.21 7.11 -25.17
N LEU A 114 -9.11 6.65 -24.57
CA LEU A 114 -9.16 5.67 -23.50
C LEU A 114 -9.66 6.31 -22.22
N PHE A 115 -10.61 5.66 -21.56
CA PHE A 115 -10.99 6.04 -20.21
C PHE A 115 -9.87 5.65 -19.25
N GLN A 116 -9.34 6.62 -18.51
CA GLN A 116 -8.22 6.41 -17.61
C GLN A 116 -8.59 6.86 -16.21
N LEU A 117 -8.25 6.04 -15.21
CA LEU A 117 -8.47 6.37 -13.81
C LEU A 117 -7.35 5.84 -12.92
N LEU A 118 -7.14 6.53 -11.81
CA LEU A 118 -6.33 6.05 -10.70
C LEU A 118 -7.09 4.99 -9.92
N ALA A 119 -6.37 4.11 -9.24
CA ALA A 119 -7.00 3.09 -8.39
C ALA A 119 -7.92 3.67 -7.30
N GLU A 120 -7.64 4.88 -6.81
CA GLU A 120 -8.48 5.57 -5.82
C GLU A 120 -9.78 6.15 -6.39
N GLU A 121 -9.90 6.24 -7.71
CA GLU A 121 -11.10 6.71 -8.42
C GLU A 121 -12.00 5.53 -8.85
N TYR A 122 -11.49 4.29 -8.74
CA TYR A 122 -12.23 3.08 -9.06
C TYR A 122 -13.21 2.72 -7.93
N SER A 123 -14.45 2.39 -8.30
CA SER A 123 -15.51 2.02 -7.35
C SER A 123 -15.98 0.57 -7.52
N ASN A 124 -16.36 0.16 -8.72
CA ASN A 124 -16.77 -1.21 -9.03
C ASN A 124 -16.82 -1.44 -10.56
N PRO A 125 -16.97 -2.69 -11.04
CA PRO A 125 -16.86 -3.02 -12.47
C PRO A 125 -17.94 -2.37 -13.34
N THR A 126 -19.11 -2.09 -12.76
CA THR A 126 -20.27 -1.54 -13.49
C THR A 126 -20.11 -0.06 -13.85
N THR A 127 -19.19 0.64 -13.18
CA THR A 127 -18.89 2.05 -13.48
C THR A 127 -17.94 2.24 -14.65
N LEU A 128 -17.28 1.17 -15.10
CA LEU A 128 -16.33 1.24 -16.21
C LEU A 128 -17.04 1.20 -17.57
N PRO A 129 -16.59 1.99 -18.56
CA PRO A 129 -17.03 1.85 -19.94
C PRO A 129 -16.90 0.40 -20.45
N PRO A 130 -17.68 -0.04 -21.46
CA PRO A 130 -17.52 -1.37 -22.05
C PRO A 130 -16.11 -1.63 -22.60
N GLY A 131 -15.69 -2.90 -22.63
CA GLY A 131 -14.44 -3.34 -23.25
C GLY A 131 -13.47 -4.06 -22.31
N ALA A 132 -12.26 -4.34 -22.77
CA ALA A 132 -11.19 -4.87 -21.94
C ALA A 132 -10.59 -3.79 -21.03
N VAL A 133 -10.00 -4.23 -19.92
CA VAL A 133 -9.34 -3.34 -18.94
C VAL A 133 -7.84 -3.66 -18.90
N LEU A 134 -7.02 -2.62 -19.02
CA LEU A 134 -5.58 -2.71 -18.75
C LEU A 134 -5.28 -2.13 -17.36
N ILE A 135 -4.70 -2.94 -16.49
CA ILE A 135 -4.22 -2.52 -15.17
C ILE A 135 -2.71 -2.30 -15.27
N VAL A 136 -2.22 -1.15 -14.81
CA VAL A 136 -0.79 -0.85 -14.82
C VAL A 136 -0.23 -0.88 -13.40
N GLY A 137 0.41 -2.00 -13.05
CA GLY A 137 0.94 -2.30 -11.73
C GLY A 137 0.35 -3.61 -11.17
N SER A 138 1.23 -4.49 -10.66
CA SER A 138 0.86 -5.84 -10.18
C SER A 138 1.09 -6.05 -8.68
N ALA A 139 1.10 -4.96 -7.89
CA ALA A 139 1.09 -5.05 -6.43
C ALA A 139 -0.32 -5.39 -5.91
N GLN A 140 -0.53 -5.36 -4.59
CA GLN A 140 -1.79 -5.75 -3.92
C GLN A 140 -3.05 -5.19 -4.61
N THR A 141 -3.10 -3.87 -4.82
CA THR A 141 -4.25 -3.23 -5.49
C THR A 141 -4.42 -3.72 -6.92
N GLY A 142 -3.33 -3.83 -7.69
CA GLY A 142 -3.39 -4.30 -9.07
C GLY A 142 -3.95 -5.71 -9.21
N CYS A 143 -3.49 -6.63 -8.36
CA CYS A 143 -3.98 -7.99 -8.39
C CYS A 143 -5.44 -8.10 -7.92
N GLN A 144 -5.84 -7.38 -6.87
CA GLN A 144 -7.23 -7.40 -6.39
C GLN A 144 -8.20 -6.85 -7.44
N LEU A 145 -7.85 -5.74 -8.10
CA LEU A 145 -8.69 -5.20 -9.17
C LEU A 145 -8.70 -6.12 -10.39
N ALA A 146 -7.60 -6.81 -10.69
CA ALA A 146 -7.56 -7.76 -11.79
C ALA A 146 -8.49 -8.95 -11.55
N GLU A 147 -8.48 -9.50 -10.34
CA GLU A 147 -9.39 -10.55 -9.89
C GLU A 147 -10.86 -10.10 -9.98
N GLU A 148 -11.22 -8.99 -9.34
CA GLU A 148 -12.62 -8.51 -9.33
C GLU A 148 -13.15 -8.26 -10.75
N LEU A 149 -12.35 -7.62 -11.60
CA LEU A 149 -12.76 -7.32 -12.97
C LEU A 149 -12.90 -8.60 -13.80
N HIS A 150 -12.04 -9.60 -13.56
CA HIS A 150 -12.15 -10.90 -14.20
C HIS A 150 -13.41 -11.64 -13.75
N GLU A 151 -13.70 -11.67 -12.45
CA GLU A 151 -14.92 -12.26 -11.88
C GLU A 151 -16.19 -11.58 -12.40
N ALA A 152 -16.12 -10.27 -12.68
CA ALA A 152 -17.18 -9.52 -13.35
C ALA A 152 -17.29 -9.78 -14.86
N GLY A 153 -16.52 -10.72 -15.41
CA GLY A 153 -16.56 -11.15 -16.81
C GLY A 153 -15.81 -10.22 -17.78
N ARG A 154 -14.94 -9.34 -17.29
CA ARG A 154 -14.13 -8.47 -18.16
C ARG A 154 -12.90 -9.23 -18.67
N LYS A 155 -12.48 -8.93 -19.90
CA LYS A 155 -11.13 -9.28 -20.35
C LYS A 155 -10.13 -8.34 -19.66
N VAL A 156 -9.15 -8.90 -18.97
CA VAL A 156 -8.19 -8.13 -18.17
C VAL A 156 -6.77 -8.38 -18.67
N PHE A 157 -6.04 -7.29 -18.79
CA PHE A 157 -4.59 -7.26 -19.01
C PHE A 157 -3.93 -6.62 -17.80
N ILE A 158 -2.77 -7.11 -17.38
CA ILE A 158 -2.00 -6.51 -16.30
C ILE A 158 -0.54 -6.31 -16.68
N ALA A 159 -0.09 -5.05 -16.67
CA ALA A 159 1.31 -4.69 -16.85
C ALA A 159 2.06 -4.89 -15.54
N CYS A 160 2.91 -5.91 -15.51
CA CYS A 160 3.53 -6.39 -14.28
C CYS A 160 4.80 -5.60 -13.94
N GLY A 161 5.00 -5.41 -12.64
CA GLY A 161 6.22 -4.85 -12.09
C GLY A 161 6.79 -5.76 -11.01
N ARG A 162 7.89 -5.31 -10.40
CA ARG A 162 8.53 -6.01 -9.29
C ARG A 162 7.71 -5.86 -8.01
N CYS A 163 7.09 -6.95 -7.56
CA CYS A 163 6.33 -7.00 -6.31
C CYS A 163 6.63 -8.31 -5.55
N PRO A 164 6.77 -8.26 -4.21
CA PRO A 164 6.78 -9.47 -3.40
C PRO A 164 5.42 -10.16 -3.42
N TRP A 165 5.38 -11.48 -3.25
CA TRP A 165 4.15 -12.23 -3.08
C TRP A 165 4.38 -13.33 -2.03
N GLY A 166 3.30 -13.93 -1.53
CA GLY A 166 3.36 -15.13 -0.70
C GLY A 166 2.07 -15.93 -0.83
N PRO A 167 2.10 -17.24 -0.60
CA PRO A 167 0.89 -18.04 -0.49
C PRO A 167 0.06 -17.52 0.70
N ARG A 168 -1.25 -17.66 0.64
CA ARG A 168 -2.15 -17.18 1.70
C ARG A 168 -1.90 -17.91 3.01
N ARG A 169 -1.79 -19.24 2.95
CA ARG A 169 -1.55 -20.10 4.12
C ARG A 169 -0.42 -21.09 3.87
N ILE A 170 0.45 -21.25 4.86
CA ILE A 170 1.50 -22.26 4.90
C ILE A 170 1.47 -22.96 6.26
N GLY A 171 1.42 -24.30 6.28
CA GLY A 171 1.37 -25.07 7.53
C GLY A 171 0.19 -24.71 8.43
N GLY A 172 -0.97 -24.40 7.84
CA GLY A 172 -2.19 -24.02 8.56
C GLY A 172 -2.19 -22.60 9.13
N ARG A 173 -1.14 -21.81 8.92
CA ARG A 173 -1.02 -20.41 9.37
C ARG A 173 -1.00 -19.44 8.19
N ASP A 174 -1.53 -18.24 8.41
CA ASP A 174 -1.47 -17.16 7.44
C ASP A 174 -0.03 -16.66 7.21
N ILE A 175 0.32 -16.23 5.99
CA ILE A 175 1.67 -15.70 5.71
C ILE A 175 1.99 -14.41 6.46
N VAL A 176 0.99 -13.58 6.77
CA VAL A 176 1.15 -12.38 7.61
C VAL A 176 1.43 -12.79 9.06
N TRP A 177 0.84 -13.91 9.54
CA TRP A 177 1.19 -14.47 10.84
C TRP A 177 2.65 -14.90 10.87
N TRP A 178 3.12 -15.63 9.85
CA TRP A 178 4.53 -16.02 9.74
C TRP A 178 5.46 -14.80 9.69
N ALA A 179 5.12 -13.79 8.89
CA ALA A 179 5.91 -12.55 8.80
C ALA A 179 5.95 -11.79 10.12
N ALA A 180 4.87 -11.80 10.90
CA ALA A 180 4.81 -11.19 12.22
C ALA A 180 5.65 -11.96 13.25
N GLN A 181 5.41 -13.27 13.39
CA GLN A 181 6.06 -14.10 14.43
C GLN A 181 7.56 -14.28 14.20
N SER A 182 7.98 -14.32 12.94
CA SER A 182 9.39 -14.45 12.60
C SER A 182 10.20 -13.16 12.75
N GLY A 183 9.56 -12.03 13.08
CA GLY A 183 10.20 -10.72 13.15
C GLY A 183 10.51 -10.10 11.78
N PHE A 184 10.04 -10.69 10.68
CA PHE A 184 10.21 -10.12 9.33
C PHE A 184 9.60 -8.71 9.23
N LEU A 185 8.45 -8.48 9.87
CA LEU A 185 7.80 -7.17 9.94
C LEU A 185 8.52 -6.16 10.85
N ASP A 186 9.45 -6.62 11.70
CA ASP A 186 10.22 -5.79 12.63
C ASP A 186 11.53 -5.25 12.04
N ARG A 187 11.84 -5.61 10.79
CA ARG A 187 12.98 -5.06 10.07
C ARG A 187 12.97 -3.54 10.04
N THR A 188 14.14 -2.95 10.27
CA THR A 188 14.33 -1.49 10.31
C THR A 188 14.86 -0.96 8.98
N PRO A 189 14.77 0.36 8.73
CA PRO A 189 15.33 1.00 7.52
C PRO A 189 16.81 0.72 7.29
N ALA A 190 17.59 0.46 8.35
CA ALA A 190 18.99 0.08 8.26
C ALA A 190 19.22 -1.25 7.52
N THR A 191 18.19 -2.10 7.40
CA THR A 191 18.24 -3.36 6.65
C THR A 191 17.95 -3.20 5.15
N LEU A 192 17.64 -1.98 4.69
CA LEU A 192 17.35 -1.71 3.28
C LEU A 192 18.65 -1.54 2.49
N PRO A 193 18.73 -2.07 1.25
CA PRO A 193 19.91 -1.90 0.40
C PRO A 193 20.09 -0.45 -0.11
N GLY A 194 19.10 0.41 0.10
CA GLY A 194 19.15 1.83 -0.22
C GLY A 194 17.76 2.48 -0.07
N PRO A 195 17.68 3.82 -0.14
CA PRO A 195 16.43 4.57 0.06
C PRO A 195 15.28 4.05 -0.81
N ALA A 196 15.51 3.84 -2.10
CA ALA A 196 14.49 3.41 -3.06
C ALA A 196 13.78 2.09 -2.70
N ALA A 197 14.41 1.25 -1.87
CA ALA A 197 13.80 0.00 -1.42
C ALA A 197 12.55 0.22 -0.54
N ARG A 198 12.35 1.43 0.01
CA ARG A 198 11.10 1.80 0.71
C ARG A 198 9.87 1.81 -0.20
N LEU A 199 10.07 1.92 -1.51
CA LEU A 199 9.00 1.91 -2.52
C LEU A 199 8.64 0.50 -3.00
N VAL A 200 9.38 -0.54 -2.58
CA VAL A 200 8.99 -1.92 -2.85
C VAL A 200 7.67 -2.20 -2.13
N GLY A 201 6.69 -2.73 -2.86
CA GLY A 201 5.37 -3.04 -2.31
C GLY A 201 5.41 -4.09 -1.20
N ASN A 202 4.31 -4.19 -0.46
CA ASN A 202 4.11 -5.26 0.50
C ASN A 202 3.89 -6.62 -0.19
N ILE A 203 3.92 -7.69 0.59
CA ILE A 203 3.60 -9.05 0.14
C ILE A 203 2.19 -9.05 -0.45
N VAL A 204 2.08 -9.34 -1.75
CA VAL A 204 0.79 -9.48 -2.42
C VAL A 204 0.03 -10.65 -1.79
N THR A 205 -1.15 -10.33 -1.28
CA THR A 205 -2.11 -11.22 -0.65
C THR A 205 -3.51 -10.61 -0.83
N THR A 206 -4.56 -11.42 -0.67
CA THR A 206 -5.96 -10.97 -0.69
C THR A 206 -6.71 -11.48 0.53
N GLY A 207 -7.71 -10.71 0.94
CA GLY A 207 -8.75 -11.12 1.89
C GLY A 207 -10.10 -11.41 1.21
N HIS A 208 -10.20 -11.15 -0.10
CA HIS A 208 -11.40 -11.39 -0.88
C HIS A 208 -11.79 -12.87 -0.78
N GLY A 209 -13.10 -13.16 -0.71
CA GLY A 209 -13.58 -14.55 -0.62
C GLY A 209 -13.14 -15.32 0.63
N GLY A 210 -12.69 -14.65 1.71
CA GLY A 210 -12.12 -15.31 2.89
C GLY A 210 -10.61 -15.55 2.80
N GLY A 211 -9.96 -15.02 1.76
CA GLY A 211 -8.52 -15.05 1.54
C GLY A 211 -8.03 -16.32 0.85
N HIS A 212 -7.29 -16.12 -0.23
CA HIS A 212 -6.69 -17.18 -1.04
C HIS A 212 -5.42 -16.67 -1.74
N ASP A 213 -4.77 -17.54 -2.50
CA ASP A 213 -3.55 -17.20 -3.22
C ASP A 213 -3.88 -16.23 -4.38
N LEU A 214 -3.34 -15.02 -4.30
CA LEU A 214 -3.49 -14.03 -5.35
C LEU A 214 -2.13 -13.45 -5.74
N HIS A 215 -1.62 -13.87 -6.89
CA HIS A 215 -0.35 -13.44 -7.44
C HIS A 215 -0.31 -13.70 -8.96
N LEU A 216 0.78 -13.36 -9.63
CA LEU A 216 0.89 -13.46 -11.09
C LEU A 216 0.47 -14.84 -11.64
N ARG A 217 0.95 -15.93 -11.03
CA ARG A 217 0.59 -17.28 -11.47
C ARG A 217 -0.90 -17.59 -11.32
N THR A 218 -1.56 -17.17 -10.23
CA THR A 218 -3.00 -17.43 -10.07
C THR A 218 -3.81 -16.56 -11.02
N LEU A 219 -3.42 -15.30 -11.23
CA LEU A 219 -4.02 -14.44 -12.25
C LEU A 219 -3.91 -15.04 -13.67
N GLU A 220 -2.74 -15.58 -14.03
CA GLU A 220 -2.55 -16.26 -15.32
C GLU A 220 -3.46 -17.49 -15.45
N GLN A 221 -3.56 -18.31 -14.41
CA GLN A 221 -4.46 -19.48 -14.37
C GLN A 221 -5.94 -19.10 -14.49
N MET A 222 -6.34 -17.94 -13.95
CA MET A 222 -7.70 -17.40 -14.12
C MET A 222 -7.96 -16.92 -15.56
N GLY A 223 -6.91 -16.67 -16.36
CA GLY A 223 -7.01 -16.15 -17.72
C GLY A 223 -6.83 -14.64 -17.81
N VAL A 224 -6.28 -13.99 -16.77
CA VAL A 224 -5.77 -12.62 -16.87
C VAL A 224 -4.47 -12.63 -17.66
N GLU A 225 -4.38 -11.81 -18.69
CA GLU A 225 -3.19 -11.77 -19.52
C GLU A 225 -2.09 -10.91 -18.86
N LEU A 226 -0.96 -11.54 -18.56
CA LEU A 226 0.19 -10.89 -17.97
C LEU A 226 1.10 -10.30 -19.03
N LEU A 227 1.52 -9.06 -18.81
CA LEU A 227 2.44 -8.32 -19.65
C LEU A 227 3.65 -7.89 -18.81
N GLY A 228 4.76 -7.58 -19.45
CA GLY A 228 5.86 -6.91 -18.76
C GLY A 228 5.54 -5.47 -18.40
N ARG A 229 6.54 -4.74 -17.94
CA ARG A 229 6.38 -3.39 -17.44
C ARG A 229 5.93 -2.43 -18.54
N PHE A 230 4.90 -1.63 -18.26
CA PHE A 230 4.43 -0.57 -19.15
C PHE A 230 5.55 0.39 -19.56
N ARG A 231 5.64 0.74 -20.84
CA ARG A 231 6.65 1.65 -21.40
C ARG A 231 6.09 2.93 -22.03
N GLY A 232 4.78 3.00 -22.23
CA GLY A 232 4.13 4.08 -22.96
C GLY A 232 3.28 3.56 -24.11
N ALA A 233 2.91 4.46 -25.01
CA ALA A 233 2.16 4.13 -26.21
C ALA A 233 2.60 4.97 -27.40
N GLU A 234 2.39 4.41 -28.59
CA GLU A 234 2.56 5.11 -29.85
C GLU A 234 1.30 4.91 -30.69
N ALA A 235 0.63 6.01 -31.03
CA ALA A 235 -0.71 6.00 -31.63
C ALA A 235 -1.66 5.06 -30.83
N ASN A 236 -2.16 3.99 -31.45
CA ASN A 236 -3.10 3.05 -30.84
C ASN A 236 -2.43 1.82 -30.22
N LYS A 237 -1.10 1.79 -30.09
CA LYS A 237 -0.34 0.64 -29.62
C LYS A 237 0.31 0.95 -28.28
N ILE A 238 0.03 0.11 -27.29
CA ILE A 238 0.62 0.20 -25.95
C ILE A 238 1.82 -0.74 -25.89
N GLY A 239 2.97 -0.21 -25.48
CA GLY A 239 4.24 -0.94 -25.40
C GLY A 239 4.57 -1.43 -23.99
N PHE A 240 5.15 -2.61 -23.91
CA PHE A 240 5.59 -3.27 -22.69
C PHE A 240 7.04 -3.72 -22.82
N ALA A 241 7.76 -3.78 -21.70
CA ALA A 241 9.09 -4.37 -21.65
C ALA A 241 8.99 -5.91 -21.72
N ASP A 242 10.00 -6.56 -22.26
CA ASP A 242 10.15 -8.02 -22.20
C ASP A 242 10.81 -8.42 -20.87
N ASP A 243 10.15 -8.08 -19.76
CA ASP A 243 10.70 -8.23 -18.39
C ASP A 243 9.74 -8.92 -17.40
N LEU A 244 8.68 -9.60 -17.89
CA LEU A 244 7.75 -10.32 -17.02
C LEU A 244 8.46 -11.41 -16.21
N ALA A 245 9.29 -12.23 -16.84
CA ALA A 245 10.03 -13.29 -16.15
C ALA A 245 10.92 -12.72 -15.03
N ALA A 246 11.62 -11.62 -15.30
CA ALA A 246 12.45 -10.94 -14.30
C ALA A 246 11.61 -10.32 -13.16
N SER A 247 10.39 -9.87 -13.44
CA SER A 247 9.46 -9.36 -12.43
C SER A 247 8.92 -10.48 -11.53
N ALA A 248 8.61 -11.65 -12.10
CA ALA A 248 8.22 -12.83 -11.35
C ALA A 248 9.37 -13.38 -10.48
N ASP A 249 10.57 -13.49 -11.04
CA ASP A 249 11.77 -13.95 -10.32
C ASP A 249 12.11 -13.03 -9.13
N PHE A 250 11.88 -11.73 -9.27
CA PHE A 250 12.01 -10.80 -8.15
C PHE A 250 11.06 -11.18 -7.02
N GLY A 251 9.78 -11.46 -7.33
CA GLY A 251 8.78 -11.85 -6.34
C GLY A 251 9.16 -13.16 -5.62
N ASP A 252 9.58 -14.17 -6.37
CA ASP A 252 10.04 -15.46 -5.83
C ASP A 252 11.25 -15.28 -4.90
N ALA A 253 12.21 -14.42 -5.27
CA ALA A 253 13.34 -14.11 -4.41
C ALA A 253 12.93 -13.38 -3.11
N ARG A 254 11.86 -12.58 -3.13
CA ARG A 254 11.34 -11.93 -1.90
C ARG A 254 10.62 -12.92 -0.99
N LEU A 255 9.92 -13.90 -1.54
CA LEU A 255 9.37 -15.01 -0.77
C LEU A 255 10.48 -15.83 -0.11
N GLY A 256 11.57 -16.11 -0.84
CA GLY A 256 12.76 -16.77 -0.29
C GLY A 256 13.41 -15.98 0.86
N ASP A 257 13.39 -14.64 0.81
CA ASP A 257 13.88 -13.82 1.93
C ASP A 257 12.98 -13.92 3.17
N LEU A 258 11.65 -13.97 3.01
CA LEU A 258 10.74 -14.25 4.12
C LEU A 258 10.93 -15.67 4.67
N TRP A 259 11.15 -16.65 3.80
CA TRP A 259 11.33 -18.04 4.19
C TRP A 259 12.51 -18.23 5.17
N LYS A 260 13.62 -17.53 4.96
CA LYS A 260 14.77 -17.55 5.89
C LYS A 260 14.38 -17.10 7.32
N TYR A 261 13.46 -16.16 7.44
CA TYR A 261 12.95 -15.71 8.75
C TYR A 261 12.05 -16.78 9.37
N ILE A 262 11.21 -17.43 8.56
CA ILE A 262 10.36 -18.55 9.01
C ILE A 262 11.23 -19.71 9.51
N GLU A 263 12.26 -20.10 8.76
CA GLU A 263 13.21 -21.15 9.15
C GLU A 263 13.90 -20.83 10.48
N ALA A 264 14.43 -19.61 10.63
CA ALA A 264 15.05 -19.17 11.87
C ALA A 264 14.06 -19.18 13.05
N HIS A 265 12.82 -18.75 12.82
CA HIS A 265 11.77 -18.75 13.85
C HIS A 265 11.38 -20.18 14.26
N CYS A 266 11.17 -21.09 13.32
CA CYS A 266 10.88 -22.49 13.59
C CYS A 266 12.01 -23.15 14.40
N ALA A 267 13.26 -22.94 13.99
CA ALA A 267 14.43 -23.45 14.72
C ALA A 267 14.53 -22.91 16.16
N ALA A 268 14.23 -21.62 16.37
CA ALA A 268 14.30 -20.99 17.69
C ALA A 268 13.13 -21.33 18.61
N SER A 269 11.94 -21.58 18.06
CA SER A 269 10.70 -21.84 18.81
C SER A 269 10.38 -23.32 19.00
N GLY A 270 11.12 -24.22 18.33
CA GLY A 270 10.82 -25.65 18.31
C GLY A 270 9.59 -26.02 17.46
N LEU A 271 9.08 -25.10 16.65
CA LEU A 271 8.01 -25.38 15.68
C LEU A 271 8.57 -26.18 14.51
N ALA A 272 7.79 -27.13 14.00
CA ALA A 272 8.11 -27.80 12.75
C ALA A 272 8.15 -26.76 11.61
N LEU A 273 9.15 -26.85 10.74
CA LEU A 273 9.14 -26.08 9.50
C LEU A 273 7.95 -26.55 8.66
N PRO A 274 7.07 -25.64 8.20
CA PRO A 274 5.91 -26.06 7.45
C PRO A 274 6.34 -26.58 6.08
N ASP A 275 5.64 -27.59 5.58
CA ASP A 275 5.87 -28.09 4.23
C ASP A 275 5.43 -27.03 3.21
N PHE A 276 6.36 -26.61 2.37
CA PHE A 276 6.13 -25.64 1.31
C PHE A 276 7.19 -25.79 0.24
N GLU A 277 6.74 -26.07 -0.97
CA GLU A 277 7.60 -26.06 -2.14
C GLU A 277 7.42 -24.72 -2.88
N LEU A 278 8.53 -24.05 -3.19
CA LEU A 278 8.47 -22.87 -4.04
C LEU A 278 7.93 -23.27 -5.41
N PRO A 279 6.95 -22.53 -5.96
CA PRO A 279 6.42 -22.85 -7.28
C PRO A 279 7.51 -22.69 -8.33
N GLN A 280 7.37 -23.45 -9.43
CA GLN A 280 8.26 -23.31 -10.58
C GLN A 280 8.28 -21.86 -11.08
N PRO A 281 9.45 -21.35 -11.53
CA PRO A 281 9.56 -20.00 -12.06
C PRO A 281 8.54 -19.76 -13.18
N LEU A 282 7.84 -18.61 -13.13
CA LEU A 282 6.84 -18.29 -14.15
C LEU A 282 7.53 -18.01 -15.49
N ARG A 283 7.29 -18.86 -16.48
CA ARG A 283 7.88 -18.80 -17.82
C ARG A 283 6.77 -18.97 -18.87
N ILE A 284 6.17 -17.86 -19.26
CA ILE A 284 5.12 -17.82 -20.29
C ILE A 284 5.56 -16.93 -21.45
N ALA A 285 5.04 -17.19 -22.65
CA ALA A 285 5.19 -16.26 -23.76
C ALA A 285 4.37 -15.00 -23.47
N THR A 286 4.97 -13.83 -23.66
CA THR A 286 4.30 -12.55 -23.42
C THR A 286 4.31 -11.68 -24.66
N ARG A 287 3.27 -10.86 -24.79
CA ARG A 287 3.23 -9.81 -25.81
C ARG A 287 3.92 -8.56 -25.28
N ILE A 288 4.74 -7.94 -26.12
CA ILE A 288 5.40 -6.66 -25.83
C ILE A 288 4.61 -5.46 -26.36
N GLU A 289 3.50 -5.71 -27.06
CA GLU A 289 2.64 -4.69 -27.63
C GLU A 289 1.18 -5.15 -27.62
N LEU A 290 0.27 -4.23 -27.31
CA LEU A 290 -1.18 -4.40 -27.49
C LEU A 290 -1.73 -3.28 -28.38
N ASP A 291 -2.55 -3.64 -29.37
CA ASP A 291 -3.33 -2.67 -30.13
C ASP A 291 -4.68 -2.43 -29.43
N VAL A 292 -4.93 -1.18 -29.05
CA VAL A 292 -6.10 -0.77 -28.27
C VAL A 292 -7.41 -1.19 -28.94
N ALA A 293 -7.53 -0.97 -30.25
CA ALA A 293 -8.75 -1.26 -30.98
C ALA A 293 -8.94 -2.78 -31.19
N LYS A 294 -7.87 -3.50 -31.55
CA LYS A 294 -7.90 -4.94 -31.77
C LYS A 294 -8.26 -5.71 -30.48
N GLU A 295 -7.72 -5.26 -29.35
CA GLU A 295 -7.96 -5.89 -28.05
C GLU A 295 -9.25 -5.39 -27.38
N GLY A 296 -9.88 -4.36 -27.95
CA GLY A 296 -11.08 -3.73 -27.42
C GLY A 296 -10.85 -3.09 -26.05
N ILE A 297 -9.65 -2.54 -25.80
CA ILE A 297 -9.32 -1.91 -24.51
C ILE A 297 -10.11 -0.62 -24.39
N GLY A 298 -11.01 -0.57 -23.42
CA GLY A 298 -11.84 0.61 -23.13
C GLY A 298 -11.36 1.40 -21.91
N THR A 299 -10.56 0.78 -21.05
CA THR A 299 -10.17 1.37 -19.76
C THR A 299 -8.73 1.04 -19.38
N VAL A 300 -8.04 2.03 -18.80
CA VAL A 300 -6.74 1.85 -18.14
C VAL A 300 -6.83 2.27 -16.67
N ILE A 301 -6.47 1.37 -15.76
CA ILE A 301 -6.43 1.64 -14.31
C ILE A 301 -4.98 1.73 -13.85
N TRP A 302 -4.60 2.87 -13.28
CA TRP A 302 -3.27 3.11 -12.76
C TRP A 302 -3.16 2.63 -11.31
N THR A 303 -2.40 1.55 -11.08
CA THR A 303 -2.14 0.93 -9.77
C THR A 303 -0.64 0.97 -9.42
N SER A 304 0.12 1.85 -10.07
CA SER A 304 1.58 1.98 -10.03
C SER A 304 2.16 2.66 -8.77
N GLY A 305 1.41 2.60 -7.66
CA GLY A 305 1.79 3.13 -6.36
C GLY A 305 1.66 4.65 -6.23
N TYR A 306 2.29 5.19 -5.19
CA TYR A 306 2.20 6.60 -4.80
C TYR A 306 3.60 7.16 -4.51
N ARG A 307 3.69 8.49 -4.39
CA ARG A 307 4.86 9.21 -3.89
C ARG A 307 4.47 10.12 -2.72
N PRO A 308 5.40 10.38 -1.80
CA PRO A 308 5.25 11.45 -0.84
C PRO A 308 4.99 12.79 -1.53
N ASP A 309 4.15 13.61 -0.92
CA ASP A 309 3.84 14.96 -1.35
C ASP A 309 3.74 15.90 -0.15
N TYR A 310 4.90 16.32 0.33
CA TYR A 310 5.04 17.27 1.43
C TYR A 310 5.38 18.68 0.93
N GLY A 311 5.07 19.04 -0.32
CA GLY A 311 5.39 20.36 -0.89
C GLY A 311 4.74 21.54 -0.15
N TRP A 312 3.69 21.29 0.64
CA TRP A 312 3.07 22.25 1.54
C TRP A 312 3.92 22.55 2.79
N MET A 313 4.82 21.65 3.18
CA MET A 313 5.77 21.89 4.28
C MET A 313 7.00 22.64 3.76
N LYS A 314 7.16 23.90 4.14
CA LYS A 314 8.28 24.76 3.74
C LYS A 314 9.47 24.56 4.68
N LEU A 315 9.86 23.30 4.88
CA LEU A 315 10.88 22.88 5.83
C LEU A 315 11.88 21.93 5.14
N PRO A 316 13.20 22.08 5.36
CA PRO A 316 14.21 21.28 4.68
C PRO A 316 14.43 19.93 5.41
N VAL A 317 13.38 19.11 5.52
CA VAL A 317 13.39 17.86 6.31
C VAL A 317 13.01 16.64 5.46
N PHE A 318 13.26 16.68 4.16
CA PHE A 318 12.92 15.60 3.24
C PHE A 318 14.14 15.12 2.46
N ASP A 319 14.21 13.82 2.18
CA ASP A 319 15.21 13.25 1.30
C ASP A 319 14.88 13.49 -0.19
N GLU A 320 15.77 13.08 -1.09
CA GLU A 320 15.63 13.26 -2.54
C GLU A 320 14.37 12.58 -3.12
N MET A 321 13.79 11.61 -2.42
CA MET A 321 12.56 10.94 -2.81
C MET A 321 11.31 11.55 -2.16
N GLY A 322 11.48 12.60 -1.35
CA GLY A 322 10.42 13.30 -0.65
C GLY A 322 9.99 12.66 0.67
N PHE A 323 10.69 11.64 1.18
CA PHE A 323 10.35 11.08 2.50
C PHE A 323 10.93 11.94 3.61
N PRO A 324 10.25 12.06 4.76
CA PRO A 324 10.78 12.80 5.88
C PRO A 324 12.05 12.16 6.45
N VAL A 325 13.06 13.00 6.68
CA VAL A 325 14.29 12.65 7.39
C VAL A 325 14.01 12.74 8.88
N GLN A 326 14.01 11.58 9.56
CA GLN A 326 13.63 11.46 10.95
C GLN A 326 14.35 10.27 11.62
N ARG A 327 14.36 10.27 12.96
CA ARG A 327 14.70 9.12 13.80
C ARG A 327 13.53 8.83 14.74
N ASP A 328 12.96 7.64 14.65
CA ASP A 328 11.81 7.19 15.45
C ASP A 328 10.63 8.19 15.45
N GLY A 329 10.41 8.82 14.29
CA GLY A 329 9.40 9.82 14.02
C GLY A 329 9.80 11.26 14.37
N ALA A 330 10.90 11.49 15.10
CA ALA A 330 11.39 12.83 15.40
C ALA A 330 12.31 13.37 14.30
N SER A 331 12.06 14.58 13.82
CA SER A 331 12.96 15.27 12.87
C SER A 331 14.07 16.03 13.60
N GLU A 332 15.04 16.55 12.84
CA GLU A 332 16.09 17.43 13.39
C GLU A 332 15.55 18.81 13.81
N ILE A 333 14.36 19.21 13.34
CA ILE A 333 13.71 20.44 13.77
C ILE A 333 12.97 20.16 15.09
N PRO A 334 13.35 20.81 16.22
CA PRO A 334 12.68 20.60 17.50
C PRO A 334 11.19 20.91 17.40
N GLY A 335 10.37 20.01 17.96
CA GLY A 335 8.91 20.06 17.95
C GLY A 335 8.26 19.54 16.66
N LEU A 336 9.01 19.11 15.63
CA LEU A 336 8.45 18.51 14.43
C LEU A 336 8.62 16.98 14.43
N TYR A 337 7.50 16.30 14.28
CA TYR A 337 7.40 14.84 14.26
C TYR A 337 6.61 14.35 13.05
N PHE A 338 6.80 13.08 12.69
CA PHE A 338 6.09 12.37 11.64
C PHE A 338 5.52 11.06 12.18
N ALA A 339 4.37 10.63 11.66
CA ALA A 339 3.76 9.34 12.01
C ALA A 339 3.12 8.69 10.77
N GLY A 340 3.07 7.36 10.73
CA GLY A 340 2.40 6.61 9.66
C GLY A 340 3.14 6.62 8.30
N VAL A 341 4.45 6.84 8.31
CA VAL A 341 5.30 6.84 7.11
C VAL A 341 5.88 5.43 6.88
N HIS A 342 6.02 5.00 5.62
CA HIS A 342 6.66 3.71 5.31
C HIS A 342 8.07 3.66 5.84
N TRP A 343 8.42 2.53 6.45
CA TRP A 343 9.77 2.33 6.99
C TRP A 343 10.19 3.51 7.89
N MET A 344 9.28 4.02 8.72
CA MET A 344 9.61 5.09 9.66
C MET A 344 10.57 4.57 10.73
N ARG A 345 10.17 3.51 11.43
CA ARG A 345 11.01 2.76 12.38
C ARG A 345 11.17 1.31 11.96
N LYS A 346 10.09 0.71 11.44
CA LYS A 346 10.02 -0.68 11.00
C LYS A 346 9.26 -0.79 9.69
N LEU A 347 9.37 -1.93 9.00
CA LEU A 347 8.53 -2.25 7.83
C LEU A 347 7.03 -2.04 8.15
N LYS A 348 6.60 -2.43 9.36
CA LYS A 348 5.21 -2.30 9.81
C LYS A 348 4.73 -0.90 10.23
N SER A 349 5.59 0.13 10.24
CA SER A 349 5.26 1.49 10.75
C SER A 349 4.05 2.18 10.11
N SER A 350 3.70 1.76 8.89
CA SER A 350 2.66 2.40 8.05
C SER A 350 1.39 1.57 7.90
N ILE A 351 1.30 0.44 8.61
CA ILE A 351 0.14 -0.46 8.58
C ILE A 351 -0.48 -0.56 9.97
N LEU A 352 -1.74 -1.01 10.03
CA LEU A 352 -2.52 -1.11 11.27
C LEU A 352 -1.91 -2.03 12.33
N TYR A 353 -0.96 -2.89 11.93
CA TYR A 353 -0.20 -3.74 12.84
C TYR A 353 0.90 -3.02 13.60
N GLY A 354 1.55 -2.02 13.01
CA GLY A 354 2.73 -1.38 13.60
C GLY A 354 2.57 0.08 13.98
N VAL A 355 1.58 0.79 13.40
CA VAL A 355 1.42 2.23 13.61
C VAL A 355 1.17 2.60 15.08
N GLY A 356 0.52 1.73 15.85
CA GLY A 356 0.28 1.93 17.28
C GLY A 356 1.56 1.98 18.12
N GLU A 357 2.53 1.09 17.86
CA GLU A 357 3.82 1.08 18.55
C GLU A 357 4.58 2.40 18.35
N ASP A 358 4.53 2.92 17.12
CA ASP A 358 5.22 4.15 16.76
C ASP A 358 4.52 5.38 17.35
N ALA A 359 3.18 5.38 17.40
CA ALA A 359 2.41 6.45 18.00
C ALA A 359 2.66 6.57 19.52
N GLU A 360 2.76 5.44 20.22
CA GLU A 360 3.07 5.42 21.66
C GLU A 360 4.46 5.98 21.96
N LEU A 361 5.48 5.54 21.21
CA LEU A 361 6.84 6.05 21.35
C LEU A 361 6.91 7.55 21.09
N LEU A 362 6.26 8.02 20.02
CA LEU A 362 6.17 9.44 19.69
C LEU A 362 5.50 10.24 20.81
N ALA A 363 4.38 9.77 21.35
CA ALA A 363 3.67 10.44 22.43
C ALA A 363 4.56 10.57 23.69
N GLN A 364 5.26 9.50 24.08
CA GLN A 364 6.20 9.52 25.21
C GLN A 364 7.33 10.53 24.97
N HIS A 365 7.91 10.52 23.75
CA HIS A 365 8.99 11.43 23.38
C HIS A 365 8.52 12.90 23.36
N ILE A 366 7.31 13.18 22.86
CA ILE A 366 6.73 14.53 22.89
C ILE A 366 6.54 14.99 24.34
N VAL A 367 5.95 14.16 25.21
CA VAL A 367 5.71 14.52 26.62
C VAL A 367 7.02 14.80 27.36
N ALA A 368 8.06 13.97 27.14
CA ALA A 368 9.37 14.15 27.78
C ALA A 368 10.10 15.43 27.33
N ASN A 369 9.76 15.95 26.15
CA ASN A 369 10.38 17.14 25.56
C ASN A 369 9.44 18.36 25.51
N ARG A 370 8.30 18.32 26.21
CA ARG A 370 7.48 19.51 26.43
C ARG A 370 8.23 20.45 27.37
N SER A 371 8.73 21.55 26.81
CA SER A 371 9.20 22.73 27.55
C SER A 371 8.05 23.55 28.09
#